data_AF-A0A1U8P8W2-F1
#
_entry.id   AF-A0A1U8P8W2-F1
#
_cell.length_a   1.000
_cell.length_b   1.000
_cell.length_c   1.000
_cell.angle_alpha   90.00
_cell.angle_beta   90.00
_cell.angle_gamma   90.00
#
_symmetry.space_group_name_H-M   'P 1'
#
loop_
_entity.id
_entity.type
_entity.pdbx_description
1 polymer ?
#
loop_
_entity_poly.entity_id
_entity_poly.type
_entity_poly.pdbx_seq_one_letter_code
_entity_poly.pdbx_strand_id
1 'polypeptide(L)'
;MLRILEKVAKPNTGIEGRGSVSERLQSNGAEVFRGISGVAPNVVEYWLEATDRIMDDLDCTVEQKLKGAISLLREEAYQCYVDARRKEFLNLTPGGRSVAEYEAEFLRLSRYARGIVATEYERCVRFKDGLRDSLRVLIALQRERVFAVLVEKAKIAEDVKRAERRSWEKKMRKAIMANAGKGLEPV
;
A
#
# COMPACT_ATOMS: atom_id res chain seq x y z
N MET A 1 -61.21 33.51 2.72
CA MET A 1 -60.54 32.79 3.82
C MET A 1 -60.15 31.41 3.30
N LEU A 2 -58.88 31.19 2.93
CA LEU A 2 -57.88 30.39 3.69
C LEU A 2 -58.15 28.86 3.57
N ARG A 3 -57.26 27.94 3.17
CA ARG A 3 -55.84 27.95 2.76
C ARG A 3 -55.61 26.70 1.90
N ILE A 4 -54.81 26.85 0.84
CA ILE A 4 -54.21 25.78 0.05
C ILE A 4 -53.18 25.07 0.94
N LEU A 5 -53.24 23.74 1.05
CA LEU A 5 -52.10 22.95 1.53
C LEU A 5 -51.42 22.32 0.31
N GLU A 6 -50.30 22.94 -0.01
CA GLU A 6 -49.32 22.57 -1.00
C GLU A 6 -48.80 21.15 -0.74
N LYS A 7 -48.89 20.32 -1.77
CA LYS A 7 -48.34 18.96 -1.79
C LYS A 7 -46.83 19.08 -2.03
N VAL A 8 -46.07 19.42 -0.99
CA VAL A 8 -44.61 19.30 -1.05
C VAL A 8 -44.27 17.82 -0.99
N ALA A 9 -43.93 17.26 -2.16
CA ALA A 9 -43.16 16.03 -2.24
C ALA A 9 -41.84 16.27 -1.51
N LYS A 10 -41.78 15.85 -0.24
CA LYS A 10 -40.49 15.65 0.42
C LYS A 10 -39.80 14.52 -0.33
N PRO A 11 -38.59 14.72 -0.88
CA PRO A 11 -37.74 13.57 -1.10
C PRO A 11 -37.49 13.00 0.28
N ASN A 12 -37.98 11.77 0.53
CA ASN A 12 -37.47 10.96 1.61
C ASN A 12 -35.99 10.71 1.29
N THR A 13 -35.12 11.66 1.64
CA THR A 13 -33.75 11.36 2.04
C THR A 13 -33.86 10.64 3.37
N GLY A 14 -34.34 9.40 3.30
CA GLY A 14 -33.98 8.40 4.26
C GLY A 14 -32.46 8.33 4.20
N ILE A 15 -31.82 8.88 5.22
CA ILE A 15 -30.53 8.40 5.67
C ILE A 15 -30.81 6.98 6.16
N GLU A 16 -31.03 6.05 5.21
CA GLU A 16 -30.93 4.64 5.49
C GLU A 16 -29.51 4.45 5.94
N GLY A 17 -29.36 4.10 7.22
CA GLY A 17 -28.10 3.69 7.81
C GLY A 17 -27.53 2.57 6.97
N ARG A 18 -26.70 2.94 5.99
CA ARG A 18 -25.93 1.98 5.24
C ARG A 18 -24.89 1.47 6.23
N GLY A 19 -25.21 0.35 6.85
CA GLY A 19 -24.34 -0.34 7.79
C GLY A 19 -22.94 -0.53 7.22
N SER A 20 -21.98 -0.83 8.10
CA SER A 20 -20.61 -1.11 7.67
C SER A 20 -20.58 -2.18 6.56
N VAL A 21 -19.53 -2.21 5.73
CA VAL A 21 -19.40 -3.23 4.66
C VAL A 21 -19.59 -4.64 5.24
N SER A 22 -19.10 -4.88 6.46
CA SER A 22 -19.27 -6.14 7.17
C SER A 22 -20.74 -6.46 7.51
N GLU A 23 -21.51 -5.47 7.97
CA GLU A 23 -22.94 -5.64 8.27
C GLU A 23 -23.73 -5.97 7.01
N ARG A 24 -23.43 -5.28 5.89
CA ARG A 24 -24.07 -5.57 4.61
C ARG A 24 -23.75 -7.00 4.15
N LEU A 25 -22.50 -7.43 4.27
CA LEU A 25 -22.08 -8.76 3.87
C LEU A 25 -22.79 -9.85 4.69
N GLN A 26 -22.78 -9.73 6.01
CA GLN A 26 -23.46 -10.70 6.89
C GLN A 26 -24.98 -10.71 6.66
N SER A 27 -25.60 -9.57 6.40
CA SER A 27 -27.03 -9.47 6.06
C SER A 27 -27.37 -10.17 4.74
N ASN A 28 -26.38 -10.36 3.85
CA ASN A 28 -26.52 -11.07 2.59
C ASN A 28 -25.96 -12.51 2.66
N GLY A 29 -25.74 -13.04 3.87
CA GLY A 29 -25.34 -14.42 4.09
C GLY A 29 -23.84 -14.70 4.03
N ALA A 30 -22.99 -13.66 4.02
CA ALA A 30 -21.54 -13.86 4.11
C ALA A 30 -21.15 -14.40 5.49
N GLU A 31 -20.42 -15.52 5.50
CA GLU A 31 -20.02 -16.19 6.74
C GLU A 31 -18.67 -15.69 7.27
N VAL A 32 -18.49 -15.79 8.58
CA VAL A 32 -17.22 -15.52 9.25
C VAL A 32 -16.28 -16.72 9.08
N PHE A 33 -15.02 -16.46 8.73
CA PHE A 33 -13.98 -17.48 8.59
C PHE A 33 -13.01 -17.45 9.77
N ARG A 34 -12.99 -18.53 10.57
CA ARG A 34 -12.11 -18.67 11.76
C ARG A 34 -10.76 -19.31 11.46
N GLY A 35 -10.64 -20.08 10.38
CA GLY A 35 -9.40 -20.79 10.02
C GLY A 35 -9.25 -22.11 10.78
N ILE A 36 -9.91 -23.16 10.30
CA ILE A 36 -9.89 -24.46 10.96
C ILE A 36 -8.65 -25.24 10.50
N SER A 37 -7.70 -25.46 11.41
CA SER A 37 -6.57 -26.38 11.17
C SER A 37 -7.07 -27.81 11.00
N GLY A 38 -6.61 -28.53 9.97
CA GLY A 38 -6.99 -29.92 9.68
C GLY A 38 -8.23 -30.10 8.81
N VAL A 39 -8.86 -29.01 8.34
CA VAL A 39 -9.91 -29.05 7.32
C VAL A 39 -9.26 -28.97 5.93
N ALA A 40 -9.91 -29.59 4.94
CA ALA A 40 -9.43 -29.62 3.57
C ALA A 40 -9.25 -28.20 2.99
N PRO A 41 -8.19 -27.94 2.19
CA PRO A 41 -7.92 -26.63 1.62
C PRO A 41 -9.09 -26.03 0.82
N ASN A 42 -9.95 -26.87 0.24
CA ASN A 42 -11.11 -26.43 -0.54
C ASN A 42 -12.12 -25.55 0.24
N VAL A 43 -12.14 -25.61 1.58
CA VAL A 43 -13.06 -24.81 2.40
C VAL A 43 -12.71 -23.32 2.33
N VAL A 44 -11.42 -22.96 2.22
CA VAL A 44 -11.05 -21.55 2.06
C VAL A 44 -11.41 -21.03 0.66
N GLU A 45 -11.26 -21.87 -0.36
CA GLU A 45 -11.60 -21.54 -1.74
C GLU A 45 -13.11 -21.30 -1.88
N TYR A 46 -13.93 -22.23 -1.39
CA TYR A 46 -15.39 -22.07 -1.40
C TYR A 46 -15.84 -20.83 -0.63
N TRP A 47 -15.26 -20.59 0.55
CA TRP A 47 -15.58 -19.41 1.35
C TRP A 47 -15.24 -18.10 0.62
N LEU A 48 -14.08 -18.05 -0.04
CA LEU A 48 -13.66 -16.90 -0.84
C LEU A 48 -14.61 -16.66 -2.02
N GLU A 49 -14.95 -17.69 -2.79
CA GLU A 49 -15.86 -17.58 -3.93
C GLU A 49 -17.28 -17.13 -3.51
N ALA A 50 -17.80 -17.69 -2.42
CA ALA A 50 -19.11 -17.30 -1.91
C ALA A 50 -19.12 -15.84 -1.46
N THR A 51 -18.08 -15.40 -0.77
CA THR A 51 -17.95 -14.00 -0.33
C THR A 51 -17.76 -13.06 -1.51
N ASP A 52 -16.96 -13.44 -2.51
CA ASP A 52 -16.71 -12.62 -3.71
C ASP A 52 -17.98 -12.42 -4.54
N ARG A 53 -18.79 -13.47 -4.69
CA ARG A 53 -20.10 -13.40 -5.36
C ARG A 53 -21.03 -12.40 -4.69
N ILE A 54 -21.16 -12.46 -3.36
CA ILE A 54 -21.98 -11.48 -2.61
C ILE A 54 -21.42 -10.07 -2.80
N MET A 55 -20.10 -9.91 -2.81
CA MET A 55 -19.48 -8.60 -3.02
C MET A 55 -19.70 -8.05 -4.42
N ASP A 56 -19.74 -8.90 -5.45
CA ASP A 56 -20.11 -8.52 -6.82
C ASP A 56 -21.57 -8.10 -6.91
N ASP A 57 -22.50 -8.86 -6.31
CA ASP A 57 -23.93 -8.52 -6.28
C ASP A 57 -24.21 -7.20 -5.53
N LEU A 58 -23.29 -6.79 -4.65
CA LEU A 58 -23.34 -5.52 -3.90
C LEU A 58 -22.59 -4.37 -4.57
N ASP A 59 -22.09 -4.56 -5.79
CA ASP A 59 -21.26 -3.62 -6.57
C ASP A 59 -20.05 -3.11 -5.78
N CYS A 60 -19.37 -3.99 -5.03
CA CYS A 60 -18.21 -3.59 -4.24
C CYS A 60 -16.99 -3.27 -5.11
N THR A 61 -16.34 -2.14 -4.84
CA THR A 61 -15.03 -1.82 -5.41
C THR A 61 -13.96 -2.78 -4.88
N VAL A 62 -12.82 -2.91 -5.58
CA VAL A 62 -11.69 -3.75 -5.13
C VAL A 62 -11.26 -3.43 -3.70
N GLU A 63 -11.26 -2.15 -3.31
CA GLU A 63 -10.92 -1.74 -1.94
C GLU A 63 -11.99 -2.18 -0.92
N GLN A 64 -13.27 -2.06 -1.28
CA GLN A 64 -14.38 -2.52 -0.45
C GLN A 64 -14.36 -4.04 -0.31
N LYS A 65 -14.06 -4.77 -1.39
CA LYS A 65 -13.91 -6.22 -1.40
C LYS A 65 -12.84 -6.67 -0.40
N LEU A 66 -11.66 -6.06 -0.48
CA LEU A 66 -10.56 -6.36 0.43
C LEU A 66 -10.93 -6.08 1.89
N LYS A 67 -11.52 -4.91 2.17
CA LYS A 67 -11.96 -4.55 3.53
C LYS A 67 -13.05 -5.49 4.05
N GLY A 68 -14.00 -5.86 3.19
CA GLY A 68 -15.08 -6.79 3.47
C GLY A 68 -14.56 -8.17 3.86
N ALA A 69 -13.75 -8.78 3.00
CA ALA A 69 -13.14 -10.08 3.25
C ALA A 69 -12.32 -10.10 4.55
N ILE A 70 -11.48 -9.08 4.79
CA ILE A 70 -10.70 -8.99 6.03
C ILE A 70 -11.61 -8.89 7.26
N SER A 71 -12.74 -8.17 7.16
CA SER A 71 -13.68 -7.99 8.28
C SER A 71 -14.38 -9.28 8.71
N LEU A 72 -14.41 -10.30 7.85
CA LEU A 72 -15.01 -11.60 8.12
C LEU A 72 -14.00 -12.60 8.68
N LEU A 73 -12.71 -12.27 8.76
CA LEU A 73 -11.70 -13.12 9.38
C LEU A 73 -11.79 -13.04 10.91
N ARG A 74 -11.66 -14.18 11.59
CA ARG A 74 -11.56 -14.29 13.05
C ARG A 74 -10.47 -15.30 13.43
N GLU A 75 -10.12 -15.32 14.71
CA GLU A 75 -9.26 -16.34 15.33
C GLU A 75 -7.99 -16.65 14.51
N GLU A 76 -7.71 -17.92 14.22
CA GLU A 76 -6.51 -18.37 13.51
C GLU A 76 -6.39 -17.73 12.12
N ALA A 77 -7.49 -17.60 11.38
CA ALA A 77 -7.47 -16.99 10.05
C ALA A 77 -7.03 -15.51 10.09
N TYR A 78 -7.51 -14.76 11.09
CA TYR A 78 -7.07 -13.38 11.27
C TYR A 78 -5.59 -13.31 11.70
N GLN A 79 -5.14 -14.21 12.57
CA GLN A 79 -3.73 -14.28 12.96
C GLN A 79 -2.83 -14.62 11.75
N CYS A 80 -3.18 -15.62 10.95
CA CYS A 80 -2.45 -15.97 9.74
C CYS A 80 -2.38 -14.79 8.76
N TYR A 81 -3.48 -14.04 8.59
CA TYR A 81 -3.47 -12.81 7.79
C TYR A 81 -2.48 -11.78 8.33
N VAL A 82 -2.52 -11.50 9.64
CA VAL A 82 -1.62 -10.53 10.27
C VAL A 82 -0.16 -10.97 10.17
N ASP A 83 0.14 -12.25 10.39
CA ASP A 83 1.49 -12.81 10.30
C ASP A 83 2.03 -12.76 8.86
N ALA A 84 1.18 -13.05 7.86
CA ALA A 84 1.55 -12.89 6.45
C ALA A 84 1.91 -11.43 6.14
N ARG A 85 1.12 -10.46 6.63
CA ARG A 85 1.40 -9.03 6.46
C ARG A 85 2.63 -8.57 7.24
N ARG A 86 2.89 -9.12 8.43
CA ARG A 86 4.11 -8.85 9.19
C ARG A 86 5.33 -9.39 8.46
N LYS A 87 5.24 -10.59 7.86
CA LYS A 87 6.30 -11.16 7.03
C LYS A 87 6.57 -10.31 5.78
N GLU A 88 5.52 -9.79 5.14
CA GLU A 88 5.63 -8.83 4.03
C GLU A 88 6.39 -7.57 4.47
N PHE A 89 6.07 -7.01 5.64
CA PHE A 89 6.78 -5.86 6.22
C PHE A 89 8.26 -6.15 6.49
N LEU A 90 8.59 -7.33 7.05
CA LEU A 90 9.96 -7.72 7.34
C LEU A 90 10.80 -7.94 6.06
N ASN A 91 10.16 -8.39 4.99
CA ASN A 91 10.80 -8.59 3.69
C ASN A 91 10.68 -7.37 2.77
N LEU A 92 10.14 -6.25 3.26
CA LEU A 92 9.92 -5.07 2.45
C LEU A 92 11.26 -4.48 2.01
N THR A 93 11.49 -4.50 0.70
CA THR A 93 12.61 -3.83 0.03
C THR A 93 12.10 -2.73 -0.91
N PRO A 94 12.88 -1.66 -1.14
CA PRO A 94 12.53 -0.61 -2.09
C PRO A 94 12.40 -1.15 -3.51
N GLY A 95 13.22 -2.15 -3.89
CA GLY A 95 13.29 -2.62 -5.27
C GLY A 95 13.56 -1.48 -6.25
N GLY A 96 12.80 -1.46 -7.36
CA GLY A 96 12.81 -0.38 -8.35
C GLY A 96 11.99 0.87 -7.97
N ARG A 97 11.33 0.88 -6.81
CA ARG A 97 10.45 1.98 -6.38
C ARG A 97 11.23 3.22 -5.96
N SER A 98 10.59 4.38 -6.04
CA SER A 98 11.07 5.62 -5.43
C SER A 98 11.03 5.55 -3.89
N VAL A 99 11.74 6.45 -3.22
CA VAL A 99 11.68 6.56 -1.74
C VAL A 99 10.27 6.87 -1.26
N ALA A 100 9.50 7.66 -2.00
CA ALA A 100 8.11 8.01 -1.65
C ALA A 100 7.16 6.79 -1.73
N GLU A 101 7.28 5.97 -2.78
CA GLU A 101 6.50 4.73 -2.90
C GLU A 101 6.90 3.72 -1.82
N TYR A 102 8.19 3.62 -1.50
CA TYR A 102 8.68 2.79 -0.41
C TYR A 102 8.15 3.26 0.96
N GLU A 103 8.14 4.57 1.22
CA GLU A 103 7.53 5.18 2.42
C GLU A 103 6.04 4.83 2.55
N ALA A 104 5.26 5.03 1.48
CA ALA A 104 3.84 4.74 1.48
C ALA A 104 3.59 3.26 1.85
N GLU A 105 4.36 2.35 1.28
CA GLU A 105 4.25 0.92 1.53
C GLU A 105 4.72 0.53 2.93
N PHE A 106 5.80 1.15 3.41
CA PHE A 106 6.31 0.98 4.77
C PHE A 106 5.25 1.39 5.80
N LEU A 107 4.64 2.56 5.63
CA LEU A 107 3.57 3.05 6.50
C LEU A 107 2.35 2.14 6.42
N ARG A 108 1.96 1.69 5.23
CA ARG A 108 0.85 0.75 5.02
C ARG A 108 1.06 -0.52 5.83
N LEU A 109 2.23 -1.14 5.75
CA LEU A 109 2.51 -2.44 6.36
C LEU A 109 2.93 -2.36 7.84
N SER A 110 3.47 -1.22 8.29
CA SER A 110 3.89 -1.02 9.69
C SER A 110 2.77 -1.26 10.71
N ARG A 111 1.50 -1.09 10.29
CA ARG A 111 0.32 -1.37 11.14
C ARG A 111 0.26 -2.82 11.65
N TYR A 112 0.88 -3.77 10.95
CA TYR A 112 0.94 -5.20 11.31
C TYR A 112 2.21 -5.59 12.10
N ALA A 113 3.14 -4.64 12.21
CA ALA A 113 4.46 -4.81 12.80
C ALA A 113 4.70 -3.80 13.94
N ARG A 114 3.64 -3.42 14.67
CA ARG A 114 3.72 -2.39 15.73
C ARG A 114 4.78 -2.69 16.80
N GLY A 115 5.04 -3.97 17.11
CA GLY A 115 6.09 -4.36 18.06
C GLY A 115 7.52 -4.24 17.52
N ILE A 116 7.70 -4.06 16.20
CA ILE A 116 9.02 -3.90 15.55
C ILE A 116 9.35 -2.42 15.33
N VAL A 117 8.32 -1.58 15.14
CA VAL A 117 8.45 -0.15 14.83
C VAL A 117 7.56 0.71 15.73
N ALA A 118 7.63 0.42 17.04
CA ALA A 118 6.79 1.05 18.05
C ALA A 118 7.13 2.54 18.21
N THR A 119 8.41 2.87 18.14
CA THR A 119 8.96 4.21 18.29
C THR A 119 9.39 4.82 16.95
N GLU A 120 9.47 6.16 16.91
CA GLU A 120 10.03 6.89 15.77
C GLU A 120 11.48 6.44 15.46
N TYR A 121 12.27 6.18 16.49
CA TYR A 121 13.64 5.70 16.33
C TYR A 121 13.70 4.32 15.69
N GLU A 122 12.88 3.36 16.14
CA GLU A 122 12.81 2.02 15.51
C GLU A 122 12.32 2.10 14.07
N ARG A 123 11.37 3.00 13.77
CA ARG A 123 10.95 3.29 12.38
C ARG A 123 12.13 3.78 11.56
N CYS A 124 12.92 4.73 12.08
CA CYS A 124 14.11 5.23 11.41
C CYS A 124 15.10 4.11 11.11
N VAL A 125 15.45 3.28 12.11
CA VAL A 125 16.38 2.16 11.94
C VAL A 125 15.87 1.19 10.88
N ARG A 126 14.64 0.71 11.04
CA ARG A 126 14.05 -0.28 10.13
C ARG A 126 13.91 0.23 8.70
N PHE A 127 13.53 1.50 8.52
CA PHE A 127 13.42 2.14 7.21
C PHE A 127 14.79 2.30 6.56
N LYS A 128 15.78 2.83 7.30
CA LYS A 128 17.15 2.99 6.81
C LYS A 128 17.75 1.65 6.40
N ASP A 129 17.50 0.58 7.16
CA ASP A 129 17.99 -0.76 6.84
C ASP A 129 17.37 -1.33 5.56
N GLY A 130 16.14 -0.95 5.25
CA GLY A 130 15.51 -1.35 4.00
C GLY A 130 15.97 -0.56 2.78
N LEU A 131 16.49 0.66 2.92
CA LEU A 131 16.91 1.48 1.78
C LEU A 131 17.99 0.81 0.92
N ARG A 132 18.04 1.18 -0.37
CA ARG A 132 19.12 0.75 -1.28
C ARG A 132 20.46 1.30 -0.82
N ASP A 133 21.54 0.54 -1.00
CA ASP A 133 22.91 0.91 -0.60
C ASP A 133 23.35 2.28 -1.10
N SER A 134 23.01 2.60 -2.35
CA SER A 134 23.34 3.88 -2.97
C SER A 134 22.77 5.10 -2.23
N LEU A 135 21.65 4.93 -1.51
CA LEU A 135 21.06 5.95 -0.66
C LEU A 135 21.55 5.82 0.79
N ARG A 136 21.68 4.59 1.30
CA ARG A 136 22.15 4.32 2.67
C ARG A 136 23.49 4.99 2.95
N VAL A 137 24.43 4.92 2.01
CA VAL A 137 25.76 5.53 2.13
C VAL A 137 25.68 7.05 2.30
N LEU A 138 24.80 7.73 1.55
CA LEU A 138 24.66 9.19 1.63
C LEU A 138 24.12 9.68 2.97
N ILE A 139 23.34 8.84 3.66
CA ILE A 139 22.72 9.18 4.95
C ILE A 139 23.31 8.36 6.11
N ALA A 140 24.42 7.65 5.89
CA ALA A 140 24.97 6.69 6.84
C ALA A 140 25.35 7.33 8.17
N LEU A 141 26.02 8.48 8.13
CA LEU A 141 26.50 9.22 9.31
C LEU A 141 25.39 9.97 10.06
N GLN A 142 24.20 10.05 9.46
CA GLN A 142 23.07 10.79 10.03
C GLN A 142 22.30 9.89 11.01
N ARG A 143 22.08 10.39 12.23
CA ARG A 143 21.41 9.68 13.34
C ARG A 143 20.02 10.24 13.61
N GLU A 144 19.18 10.26 12.58
CA GLU A 144 17.82 10.77 12.71
C GLU A 144 16.97 9.90 13.64
N ARG A 145 16.28 10.55 14.58
CA ARG A 145 15.34 9.90 15.51
C ARG A 145 13.87 10.20 15.18
N VAL A 146 13.63 11.07 14.21
CA VAL A 146 12.30 11.45 13.75
C VAL A 146 12.13 10.90 12.35
N PHE A 147 11.12 10.05 12.16
CA PHE A 147 10.92 9.28 10.94
C PHE A 147 10.74 10.18 9.72
N ALA A 148 9.89 11.20 9.84
CA ALA A 148 9.65 12.17 8.76
C ALA A 148 10.94 12.87 8.28
N VAL A 149 11.84 13.21 9.21
CA VAL A 149 13.11 13.89 8.89
C VAL A 149 14.05 12.94 8.14
N LEU A 150 14.13 11.67 8.57
CA LEU A 150 14.92 10.66 7.85
C LEU A 150 14.39 10.45 6.42
N VAL A 151 13.07 10.33 6.27
CA VAL A 151 12.46 10.08 4.96
C VAL A 151 12.73 11.25 4.01
N GLU A 152 12.59 12.49 4.47
CA GLU A 152 12.87 13.66 3.65
C GLU A 152 14.33 13.69 3.18
N LYS A 153 15.27 13.37 4.07
CA LYS A 153 16.68 13.23 3.72
C LYS A 153 16.93 12.13 2.69
N ALA A 154 16.22 11.00 2.80
CA ALA A 154 16.31 9.93 1.83
C ALA A 154 15.75 10.35 0.44
N LYS A 155 14.68 11.14 0.40
CA LYS A 155 14.13 11.73 -0.85
C LYS A 155 15.14 12.66 -1.51
N ILE A 156 15.75 13.57 -0.73
CA ILE A 156 16.82 14.46 -1.22
C ILE A 156 18.00 13.66 -1.77
N ALA A 157 18.44 12.62 -1.05
CA ALA A 157 19.52 11.74 -1.50
C ALA A 157 19.18 11.02 -2.82
N GLU A 158 17.92 10.61 -3.00
CA GLU A 158 17.45 10.00 -4.25
C GLU A 158 17.47 11.00 -5.41
N ASP A 159 17.06 12.24 -5.17
CA ASP A 159 17.07 13.32 -6.18
C ASP A 159 18.49 13.65 -6.63
N VAL A 160 19.45 13.73 -5.69
CA VAL A 160 20.88 13.89 -6.00
C VAL A 160 21.37 12.75 -6.89
N LYS A 161 21.10 11.49 -6.52
CA LYS A 161 21.51 10.32 -7.32
C LYS A 161 20.86 10.28 -8.70
N ARG A 162 19.60 10.71 -8.81
CA ARG A 162 18.90 10.81 -10.10
C ARG A 162 19.49 11.93 -10.97
N ALA A 163 19.86 13.06 -10.37
CA ALA A 163 20.53 14.15 -11.08
C ALA A 163 21.92 13.77 -11.60
N GLU A 164 22.74 13.09 -10.77
CA GLU A 164 24.05 12.55 -11.17
C GLU A 164 23.93 11.62 -12.37
N ARG A 165 22.98 10.68 -12.33
CA ARG A 165 22.72 9.73 -13.43
C ARG A 165 22.34 10.46 -14.72
N ARG A 166 21.42 11.42 -14.65
CA ARG A 166 21.01 12.24 -15.81
C ARG A 166 22.17 13.03 -16.39
N SER A 167 23.06 13.56 -15.54
CA SER A 167 24.27 14.28 -15.96
C SER A 167 25.22 13.34 -16.72
N TRP A 168 25.46 12.15 -16.17
CA TRP A 168 26.28 11.12 -16.82
C TRP A 168 25.70 10.67 -18.16
N GLU A 169 24.40 10.39 -18.23
CA GLU A 169 23.70 10.02 -19.47
C GLU A 169 23.82 11.09 -20.55
N LYS A 170 23.68 12.37 -20.19
CA LYS A 170 23.87 13.50 -21.12
C LYS A 170 25.30 13.57 -21.65
N LYS A 171 26.31 13.42 -20.78
CA LYS A 171 27.72 13.38 -21.19
C LYS A 171 28.01 12.22 -22.13
N MET A 172 27.49 11.03 -21.81
CA MET A 172 27.64 9.82 -22.63
C MET A 172 27.00 10.00 -24.02
N ARG A 173 25.75 10.49 -24.08
CA ARG A 173 25.07 10.78 -25.35
C ARG A 173 25.85 11.77 -26.21
N LYS A 174 26.39 12.83 -25.59
CA LYS A 174 27.21 13.81 -26.31
C LYS A 174 28.50 13.20 -26.87
N ALA A 175 29.18 12.33 -26.11
CA ALA A 175 30.38 11.64 -26.57
C ALA A 175 30.10 10.70 -27.75
N ILE A 176 28.99 9.95 -27.71
CA ILE A 176 28.57 9.07 -28.81
C ILE A 176 28.29 9.89 -30.08
N MET A 177 27.53 10.98 -29.97
CA MET A 177 27.24 11.85 -31.12
C MET A 177 28.52 12.50 -31.70
N ALA A 178 29.45 12.92 -30.85
CA ALA A 178 30.72 13.53 -31.29
C ALA A 178 31.62 12.53 -32.04
N ASN A 179 31.58 11.24 -31.70
CA ASN A 179 32.35 10.20 -32.38
C ASN A 179 31.71 9.77 -33.71
N ALA A 180 30.38 9.80 -33.82
CA ALA A 180 29.68 9.48 -35.06
C ALA A 180 29.95 10.50 -36.18
N GLY A 181 30.21 11.76 -35.84
CA GLY A 181 30.50 12.83 -36.81
C GLY A 181 31.94 12.86 -37.35
N LYS A 182 32.85 12.06 -36.82
CA LYS A 182 34.28 12.03 -37.23
C LYS A 182 34.62 10.94 -38.26
N GLY A 183 33.64 10.20 -38.75
CA GLY A 183 33.83 9.05 -39.66
C GLY A 183 33.71 9.36 -41.16
N LEU A 184 33.60 10.62 -41.57
CA LEU A 184 33.43 11.02 -42.98
C LEU A 184 34.33 12.22 -43.32
N GLU A 185 35.64 11.99 -43.44
CA GLU A 185 36.48 12.83 -44.31
C GLU A 185 36.81 12.01 -45.56
N PRO A 186 36.39 12.44 -46.77
CA PRO A 186 36.83 11.81 -48.00
C PRO A 186 38.29 12.19 -48.28
N VAL A 187 39.12 11.18 -48.55
CA VAL A 187 40.49 11.31 -49.08
C VAL A 187 40.46 11.80 -50.51
#